data_AF-A0A401GSY7-F1
#
_entry.id   AF-A0A401GSY7-F1
#
_cell.length_a   1.000
_cell.length_b   1.000
_cell.length_c   1.000
_cell.angle_alpha   90.00
_cell.angle_beta   90.00
_cell.angle_gamma   90.00
#
_symmetry.space_group_name_H-M   'P 1'
#
loop_
_entity.id
_entity.type
_entity.pdbx_description
1 polymer ?
#
loop_
_entity_poly.entity_id
_entity_poly.type
_entity_poly.pdbx_seq_one_letter_code
_entity_poly.pdbx_strand_id
1 'polypeptide(L)'
;MPVNDTDYTLSSLFSSYRYTLAYALPLLLLSIVLTFAGAFFTVDRSHTFAPQNDVVRSPSSTNSMLKKLGIRLRNIFLLEGGIGGLASGYVFGGMHLSVTVTVDESSIGAVHLSTFLALIVPSKTNQAPLSAASFLPVWIISALVCTLLAGRWKYAALAAAGIAGYILEFNASTLTSILTLVGAVMCLMPLQKYQHAFLRVATSPVGAFGMTLSIVLFACISLERLWISYGDGWNMSQEKGLSAAYCIFLLMGAACDWFLHNKLGENPDQKWDTYLTECAATLPNEAGHAGTFTPLTSFWSHHFGYKDLDPIAKDIVFTTDAELRFSIPLPHLLQKRSSSFTPSSPTEGFESPK
;
A
#
# COMPACT_ATOMS: atom_id res chain seq x y z
N MET A 1 -34.85 -31.76 -12.26
CA MET A 1 -35.33 -30.57 -11.53
C MET A 1 -35.24 -29.40 -12.48
N PRO A 2 -36.28 -28.56 -12.62
CA PRO A 2 -36.20 -27.39 -13.49
C PRO A 2 -35.12 -26.45 -12.95
N VAL A 3 -34.15 -26.10 -13.79
CA VAL A 3 -33.19 -25.04 -13.51
C VAL A 3 -33.97 -23.74 -13.65
N ASN A 4 -33.94 -22.90 -12.62
CA ASN A 4 -34.60 -21.62 -12.64
C ASN A 4 -33.74 -20.67 -13.49
N ASP A 5 -34.12 -20.42 -14.75
CA ASP A 5 -33.36 -19.60 -15.72
C ASP A 5 -33.45 -18.08 -15.45
N THR A 6 -33.72 -17.67 -14.20
CA THR A 6 -33.67 -16.26 -13.83
C THR A 6 -32.22 -15.85 -13.65
N ASP A 7 -31.64 -15.19 -14.65
CA ASP A 7 -30.30 -14.61 -14.56
C ASP A 7 -30.25 -13.55 -13.46
N TYR A 8 -29.48 -13.81 -12.40
CA TYR A 8 -29.27 -12.88 -11.30
C TYR A 8 -28.15 -11.92 -11.64
N THR A 9 -28.53 -10.69 -11.97
CA THR A 9 -27.60 -9.64 -12.42
C THR A 9 -27.27 -8.69 -11.27
N LEU A 10 -26.10 -8.05 -11.27
CA LEU A 10 -25.75 -7.06 -10.25
C LEU A 10 -26.76 -5.90 -10.21
N SER A 11 -27.27 -5.48 -11.38
CA SER A 11 -28.27 -4.43 -11.47
C SER A 11 -29.55 -4.78 -10.70
N SER A 12 -29.89 -6.08 -10.60
CA SER A 12 -31.03 -6.55 -9.81
C SER A 12 -30.79 -6.46 -8.29
N LEU A 13 -29.54 -6.58 -7.83
CA LEU A 13 -29.16 -6.40 -6.42
C LEU A 13 -29.26 -4.95 -5.95
N PHE A 14 -29.12 -3.99 -6.87
CA PHE A 14 -29.18 -2.55 -6.57
C PHE A 14 -30.42 -1.88 -7.16
N SER A 15 -31.60 -2.33 -6.73
CA SER A 15 -32.89 -1.81 -7.20
C SER A 15 -33.16 -0.33 -6.86
N SER A 16 -32.39 0.27 -5.94
CA SER A 16 -32.51 1.67 -5.56
C SER A 16 -31.21 2.43 -5.74
N TYR A 17 -31.33 3.65 -6.30
CA TYR A 17 -30.23 4.61 -6.46
C TYR A 17 -29.41 4.84 -5.17
N ARG A 18 -30.05 4.79 -3.99
CA ARG A 18 -29.35 4.95 -2.70
C ARG A 18 -28.35 3.83 -2.43
N TYR A 19 -28.71 2.59 -2.77
CA TYR A 19 -27.82 1.44 -2.61
C TYR A 19 -26.71 1.46 -3.66
N THR A 20 -27.03 1.85 -4.89
CA THR A 20 -26.03 2.06 -5.95
C THR A 20 -24.99 3.09 -5.54
N LEU A 21 -25.41 4.23 -4.99
CA LEU A 21 -24.49 5.29 -4.54
C LEU A 21 -23.64 4.83 -3.34
N ALA A 22 -24.27 4.18 -2.35
CA ALA A 22 -23.57 3.65 -1.17
C ALA A 22 -22.48 2.63 -1.55
N TYR A 23 -22.69 1.89 -2.64
CA TYR A 23 -21.73 0.93 -3.17
C TYR A 23 -20.68 1.56 -4.09
N ALA A 24 -21.11 2.34 -5.08
CA ALA A 24 -20.26 2.84 -6.16
C ALA A 24 -19.33 3.97 -5.73
N LEU A 25 -19.70 4.79 -4.74
CA LEU A 25 -18.92 5.95 -4.33
C LEU A 25 -17.65 5.57 -3.54
N PRO A 26 -17.70 4.71 -2.50
CA PRO A 26 -16.49 4.22 -1.86
C PRO A 26 -15.60 3.45 -2.84
N LEU A 27 -16.22 2.64 -3.71
CA LEU A 27 -15.52 1.90 -4.75
C LEU A 27 -14.78 2.85 -5.69
N LEU A 28 -15.42 3.92 -6.18
CA LEU A 28 -14.79 4.90 -7.07
C LEU A 28 -13.58 5.57 -6.42
N LEU A 29 -13.75 6.05 -5.18
CA LEU A 29 -12.67 6.76 -4.46
C LEU A 29 -11.46 5.86 -4.23
N LEU A 30 -11.68 4.63 -3.77
CA LEU A 30 -10.59 3.68 -3.54
C LEU A 30 -9.97 3.19 -4.85
N SER A 31 -10.78 3.03 -5.89
CA SER A 31 -10.31 2.66 -7.23
C SER A 31 -9.40 3.74 -7.81
N ILE A 32 -9.73 5.03 -7.65
CA ILE A 32 -8.83 6.14 -8.03
C ILE A 32 -7.48 6.00 -7.33
N VAL A 33 -7.47 5.80 -6.00
CA VAL A 33 -6.22 5.62 -5.24
C VAL A 33 -5.43 4.42 -5.76
N LEU A 34 -6.11 3.30 -6.02
CA LEU A 34 -5.47 2.06 -6.46
C LEU A 34 -4.92 2.15 -7.90
N THR A 35 -5.65 2.82 -8.80
CA THR A 35 -5.24 3.04 -10.20
C THR A 35 -3.94 3.84 -10.28
N PHE A 36 -3.86 4.96 -9.54
CA PHE A 36 -2.77 5.94 -9.71
C PHE A 36 -1.62 5.79 -8.72
N ALA A 37 -1.86 5.17 -7.55
CA ALA A 37 -0.89 5.13 -6.46
C ALA A 37 -0.94 3.83 -5.64
N GLY A 38 -1.57 2.77 -6.17
CA GLY A 38 -1.79 1.52 -5.44
C GLY A 38 -0.48 0.86 -4.99
N ALA A 39 0.49 0.70 -5.89
CA ALA A 39 1.78 0.10 -5.55
C ALA A 39 2.60 1.00 -4.62
N PHE A 40 2.67 2.30 -4.95
CA PHE A 40 3.35 3.30 -4.12
C PHE A 40 2.87 3.31 -2.66
N PHE A 41 1.55 3.35 -2.41
CA PHE A 41 1.01 3.35 -1.05
C PHE A 41 1.07 2.00 -0.33
N THR A 42 1.32 0.91 -1.05
CA THR A 42 1.43 -0.44 -0.47
C THR A 42 2.87 -0.80 -0.13
N VAL A 43 3.85 -0.39 -0.95
CA VAL A 43 5.26 -0.79 -0.80
C VAL A 43 6.14 0.39 -0.37
N ASP A 44 6.08 1.53 -1.05
CA ASP A 44 7.04 2.61 -0.83
C ASP A 44 6.73 3.42 0.44
N ARG A 45 5.45 3.66 0.72
CA ARG A 45 5.02 4.46 1.90
C ARG A 45 4.48 3.65 3.08
N SER A 46 4.43 2.33 2.98
CA SER A 46 4.07 1.46 4.11
C SER A 46 5.22 1.22 5.09
N HIS A 47 6.43 1.67 4.75
CA HIS A 47 7.57 1.78 5.67
C HIS A 47 7.33 2.90 6.70
N THR A 48 6.28 2.79 7.50
CA THR A 48 6.27 3.43 8.81
C THR A 48 7.42 2.77 9.56
N PHE A 49 8.51 3.51 9.74
CA PHE A 49 9.72 3.06 10.44
C PHE A 49 9.29 2.21 11.64
N ALA A 50 9.54 0.91 11.56
CA ALA A 50 9.28 0.03 12.69
C ALA A 50 10.07 0.65 13.84
N PRO A 51 9.41 1.16 14.90
CA PRO A 51 10.13 1.85 15.95
C PRO A 51 11.16 0.86 16.49
N GLN A 52 12.45 1.20 16.36
CA GLN A 52 13.53 0.32 16.78
C GLN A 52 13.30 0.00 18.26
N ASN A 53 12.91 -1.24 18.54
CA ASN A 53 12.59 -1.68 19.90
C ASN A 53 13.83 -1.61 20.80
N ASP A 54 15.02 -1.57 20.19
CA ASP A 54 16.31 -1.60 20.87
C ASP A 54 16.68 -0.26 21.52
N VAL A 55 16.11 0.86 21.08
CA VAL A 55 16.42 2.19 21.64
C VAL A 55 15.63 2.48 22.93
N VAL A 56 14.56 1.72 23.22
CA VAL A 56 13.74 1.87 24.44
C VAL A 56 14.09 0.81 25.49
N ARG A 57 15.37 0.48 25.65
CA ARG A 57 15.87 -0.13 26.88
C ARG A 57 16.23 0.99 27.87
N SER A 58 15.23 1.47 28.62
CA SER A 58 15.51 2.34 29.77
C SER A 58 14.56 2.03 30.95
N PRO A 59 15.07 2.05 32.20
CA PRO A 59 14.57 1.28 33.33
C PRO A 59 13.65 2.12 34.20
N SER A 60 12.47 1.60 34.53
CA SER A 60 11.71 1.97 35.74
C SER A 60 10.45 1.12 35.80
N SER A 61 10.30 0.37 36.90
CA SER A 61 9.35 -0.73 37.06
C SER A 61 7.91 -0.30 37.36
N THR A 62 7.62 1.00 37.54
CA THR A 62 6.35 1.45 38.13
C THR A 62 5.26 1.82 37.13
N ASN A 63 5.57 2.18 35.87
CA ASN A 63 4.57 2.54 34.85
C ASN A 63 4.31 1.44 33.80
N SER A 64 4.38 0.17 34.19
CA SER A 64 4.42 -0.95 33.24
C SER A 64 3.09 -1.21 32.50
N MET A 65 1.92 -0.93 33.07
CA MET A 65 0.64 -1.29 32.46
C MET A 65 0.22 -0.35 31.32
N LEU A 66 0.27 0.97 31.53
CA LEU A 66 -0.05 1.95 30.48
C LEU A 66 0.97 1.88 29.33
N LYS A 67 2.26 1.68 29.65
CA LYS A 67 3.30 1.47 28.62
C LYS A 67 3.05 0.20 27.81
N LYS A 68 2.65 -0.91 28.46
CA LYS A 68 2.24 -2.14 27.76
C LYS A 68 1.02 -1.92 26.86
N LEU A 69 0.02 -1.16 27.31
CA LEU A 69 -1.16 -0.85 26.51
C LEU A 69 -0.80 0.03 25.30
N GLY A 70 0.04 1.05 25.49
CA GLY A 70 0.52 1.89 24.40
C GLY A 70 1.31 1.11 23.35
N ILE A 71 2.18 0.19 23.77
CA ILE A 71 2.91 -0.71 22.85
C ILE A 71 1.94 -1.63 22.10
N ARG A 72 0.94 -2.20 22.79
CA ARG A 72 -0.09 -3.04 22.14
C ARG A 72 -0.91 -2.27 21.13
N LEU A 73 -1.42 -1.09 21.50
CA LEU A 73 -2.19 -0.23 20.58
C LEU A 73 -1.33 0.15 19.38
N ARG A 74 -0.09 0.58 19.59
CA ARG A 74 0.84 0.88 18.50
C ARG A 74 1.05 -0.32 17.57
N ASN A 75 1.22 -1.52 18.11
CA ASN A 75 1.36 -2.74 17.30
C ASN A 75 0.08 -3.13 16.56
N ILE A 76 -1.10 -2.75 17.06
CA ILE A 76 -2.38 -2.97 16.38
C ILE A 76 -2.57 -1.93 15.26
N PHE A 77 -2.18 -0.68 15.50
CA PHE A 77 -2.26 0.41 14.52
C PHE A 77 -1.09 0.45 13.53
N LEU A 78 -0.14 -0.48 13.62
CA LEU A 78 0.97 -0.58 12.68
C LEU A 78 0.45 -1.18 11.37
N LEU A 79 0.21 -0.30 10.40
CA LEU A 79 -0.30 -0.66 9.08
C LEU A 79 0.86 -1.05 8.15
N GLU A 80 1.34 -2.29 8.27
CA GLU A 80 2.44 -2.81 7.43
C GLU A 80 2.06 -2.87 5.94
N GLY A 81 0.77 -3.01 5.62
CA GLY A 81 0.27 -2.91 4.25
C GLY A 81 0.06 -1.47 3.78
N GLY A 82 0.14 -0.49 4.69
CA GLY A 82 -0.12 0.92 4.39
C GLY A 82 -1.54 1.20 3.91
N ILE A 83 -1.73 2.39 3.32
CA ILE A 83 -3.01 2.82 2.76
C ILE A 83 -3.37 1.99 1.52
N GLY A 84 -2.36 1.59 0.73
CA GLY A 84 -2.58 0.74 -0.44
C GLY A 84 -3.03 -0.67 -0.07
N GLY A 85 -2.57 -1.21 1.05
CA GLY A 85 -3.07 -2.44 1.66
C GLY A 85 -4.53 -2.32 2.10
N LEU A 86 -4.91 -1.22 2.74
CA LEU A 86 -6.32 -0.96 3.08
C LEU A 86 -7.21 -0.90 1.81
N ALA A 87 -6.77 -0.16 0.79
CA ALA A 87 -7.51 -0.03 -0.46
C ALA A 87 -7.63 -1.37 -1.20
N SER A 88 -6.53 -2.11 -1.36
CA SER A 88 -6.53 -3.43 -1.99
C SER A 88 -7.36 -4.45 -1.20
N GLY A 89 -7.33 -4.42 0.12
CA GLY A 89 -8.17 -5.28 0.97
C GLY A 89 -9.65 -4.95 0.86
N TYR A 90 -10.01 -3.67 0.82
CA TYR A 90 -11.39 -3.23 0.61
C TYR A 90 -11.91 -3.69 -0.75
N VAL A 91 -11.10 -3.47 -1.78
CA VAL A 91 -11.44 -3.85 -3.15
C VAL A 91 -11.49 -5.38 -3.28
N PHE A 92 -10.54 -6.12 -2.71
CA PHE A 92 -10.56 -7.58 -2.70
C PHE A 92 -11.79 -8.15 -1.98
N GLY A 93 -12.12 -7.63 -0.79
CA GLY A 93 -13.26 -8.08 0.01
C GLY A 93 -14.62 -7.60 -0.50
N GLY A 94 -14.66 -6.42 -1.14
CA GLY A 94 -15.88 -5.74 -1.52
C GLY A 94 -16.15 -5.65 -3.01
N MET A 95 -15.17 -5.44 -3.88
CA MET A 95 -15.47 -5.15 -5.28
C MET A 95 -16.22 -6.32 -5.97
N HIS A 96 -16.80 -6.05 -7.13
CA HIS A 96 -17.83 -6.85 -7.78
C HIS A 96 -17.22 -7.90 -8.71
N LEU A 97 -17.46 -9.18 -8.43
CA LEU A 97 -17.19 -10.26 -9.36
C LEU A 97 -18.46 -10.56 -10.13
N SER A 98 -18.43 -10.47 -11.45
CA SER A 98 -19.38 -11.22 -12.26
C SER A 98 -18.66 -12.47 -12.76
N VAL A 99 -18.97 -13.62 -12.17
CA VAL A 99 -18.68 -14.91 -12.79
C VAL A 99 -19.89 -15.24 -13.64
N THR A 100 -19.77 -15.05 -14.94
CA THR A 100 -20.67 -15.71 -15.88
C THR A 100 -20.22 -17.17 -15.93
N VAL A 101 -20.77 -18.01 -15.05
CA VAL A 101 -20.69 -19.47 -15.22
C VAL A 101 -21.63 -19.81 -16.37
N THR A 102 -21.20 -19.55 -17.60
CA THR A 102 -21.78 -20.23 -18.75
C THR A 102 -21.51 -21.72 -18.58
N VAL A 103 -22.50 -22.54 -18.89
CA VAL A 103 -22.43 -24.01 -18.77
C VAL A 103 -21.33 -24.62 -19.65
N ASP A 104 -20.76 -23.83 -20.58
CA ASP A 104 -19.52 -24.18 -21.27
C ASP A 104 -18.28 -23.88 -20.40
N GLU A 105 -17.51 -24.94 -20.12
CA GLU A 105 -16.37 -25.05 -19.19
C GLU A 105 -15.18 -24.07 -19.40
N SER A 106 -15.27 -23.08 -20.28
CA SER A 106 -14.11 -22.32 -20.76
C SER A 106 -13.92 -20.91 -20.20
N SER A 107 -14.78 -20.42 -19.28
CA SER A 107 -14.60 -19.07 -18.72
C SER A 107 -14.91 -19.01 -17.22
N ILE A 108 -13.92 -19.37 -16.41
CA ILE A 108 -13.96 -19.17 -14.95
C ILE A 108 -13.19 -17.89 -14.65
N GLY A 109 -13.83 -16.74 -14.87
CA GLY A 109 -13.31 -15.48 -14.36
C GLY A 109 -13.65 -15.32 -12.90
N ALA A 110 -12.66 -15.46 -12.01
CA ALA A 110 -12.82 -15.28 -10.57
C ALA A 110 -12.47 -13.83 -10.12
N VAL A 111 -12.62 -13.55 -8.82
CA VAL A 111 -12.19 -12.38 -8.00
C VAL A 111 -13.40 -11.72 -7.34
N HIS A 112 -13.60 -11.89 -6.03
CA HIS A 112 -14.51 -11.18 -5.08
C HIS A 112 -15.52 -12.10 -4.38
N LEU A 113 -15.18 -12.44 -3.14
CA LEU A 113 -15.78 -13.56 -2.41
C LEU A 113 -17.24 -13.32 -1.97
N SER A 114 -17.58 -12.15 -1.45
CA SER A 114 -18.91 -11.91 -0.86
C SER A 114 -20.00 -11.79 -1.92
N THR A 115 -19.76 -11.01 -2.98
CA THR A 115 -20.69 -10.87 -4.11
C THR A 115 -20.78 -12.15 -4.93
N PHE A 116 -19.66 -12.86 -5.12
CA PHE A 116 -19.68 -14.19 -5.72
C PHE A 116 -20.55 -15.16 -4.93
N LEU A 117 -20.36 -15.26 -3.62
CA LEU A 117 -21.21 -16.11 -2.77
C LEU A 117 -22.68 -15.70 -2.84
N ALA A 118 -22.96 -14.39 -2.87
CA ALA A 118 -24.32 -13.86 -2.99
C ALA A 118 -25.01 -14.20 -4.32
N LEU A 119 -24.25 -14.34 -5.42
CA LEU A 119 -24.77 -14.68 -6.75
C LEU A 119 -24.74 -16.19 -7.04
N ILE A 120 -23.70 -16.90 -6.59
CA ILE A 120 -23.53 -18.33 -6.87
C ILE A 120 -24.42 -19.20 -5.99
N VAL A 121 -24.64 -18.81 -4.73
CA VAL A 121 -25.49 -19.59 -3.83
C VAL A 121 -26.91 -19.66 -4.39
N PRO A 122 -27.59 -18.56 -4.76
CA PRO A 122 -28.92 -18.64 -5.36
C PRO A 122 -28.95 -19.27 -6.76
N SER A 123 -27.86 -19.20 -7.55
CA SER A 123 -27.84 -19.80 -8.89
C SER A 123 -27.57 -21.31 -8.88
N LYS A 124 -26.88 -21.84 -7.86
CA LYS A 124 -26.59 -23.27 -7.71
C LYS A 124 -27.44 -23.97 -6.65
N THR A 125 -28.16 -23.22 -5.82
CA THR A 125 -29.03 -23.76 -4.77
C THR A 125 -30.43 -23.16 -4.89
N ASN A 126 -31.47 -23.90 -4.47
CA ASN A 126 -32.85 -23.39 -4.45
C ASN A 126 -33.10 -22.36 -3.32
N GLN A 127 -32.06 -21.65 -2.86
CA GLN A 127 -32.17 -20.62 -1.83
C GLN A 127 -32.65 -19.31 -2.45
N ALA A 128 -33.44 -18.55 -1.71
CA ALA A 128 -33.89 -17.24 -2.17
C ALA A 128 -32.68 -16.28 -2.33
N PRO A 129 -32.68 -15.42 -3.36
CA PRO A 129 -31.64 -14.43 -3.55
C PRO A 129 -31.60 -13.44 -2.38
N LEU A 130 -30.40 -12.94 -2.06
CA LEU A 130 -30.23 -11.92 -1.04
C LEU A 130 -30.95 -10.62 -1.46
N SER A 131 -31.72 -10.05 -0.55
CA SER A 131 -32.29 -8.72 -0.74
C SER A 131 -31.18 -7.66 -0.77
N ALA A 132 -31.40 -6.55 -1.48
CA ALA A 132 -30.47 -5.40 -1.50
C ALA A 132 -30.08 -4.92 -0.08
N ALA A 133 -31.05 -4.93 0.83
CA ALA A 133 -30.87 -4.52 2.23
C ALA A 133 -30.01 -5.50 3.04
N SER A 134 -30.01 -6.79 2.70
CA SER A 134 -29.19 -7.82 3.34
C SER A 134 -27.80 -7.94 2.70
N PHE A 135 -27.71 -7.68 1.40
CA PHE A 135 -26.45 -7.74 0.65
C PHE A 135 -25.46 -6.68 1.13
N LEU A 136 -25.90 -5.42 1.27
CA LEU A 136 -25.00 -4.31 1.60
C LEU A 136 -24.28 -4.50 2.95
N PRO A 137 -24.92 -4.93 4.05
CA PRO A 137 -24.22 -5.22 5.30
C PRO A 137 -23.20 -6.37 5.19
N VAL A 138 -23.56 -7.47 4.52
CA VAL A 138 -22.65 -8.62 4.31
C VAL A 138 -21.42 -8.17 3.53
N TRP A 139 -21.66 -7.40 2.48
CA TRP A 139 -20.63 -6.77 1.67
C TRP A 139 -19.71 -5.88 2.52
N ILE A 140 -20.25 -4.91 3.26
CA ILE A 140 -19.45 -3.99 4.10
C ILE A 140 -18.62 -4.76 5.14
N ILE A 141 -19.20 -5.75 5.81
CA ILE A 141 -18.49 -6.52 6.84
C ILE A 141 -17.34 -7.29 6.21
N SER A 142 -17.56 -7.95 5.07
CA SER A 142 -16.51 -8.68 4.36
C SER A 142 -15.40 -7.75 3.87
N ALA A 143 -15.74 -6.60 3.29
CA ALA A 143 -14.80 -5.59 2.85
C ALA A 143 -13.99 -5.04 4.03
N LEU A 144 -14.65 -4.76 5.18
CA LEU A 144 -13.99 -4.25 6.38
C LEU A 144 -12.99 -5.25 6.95
N VAL A 145 -13.35 -6.53 7.06
CA VAL A 145 -12.45 -7.58 7.56
C VAL A 145 -11.23 -7.71 6.64
N CYS A 146 -11.43 -7.80 5.32
CA CYS A 146 -10.33 -7.88 4.35
C CYS A 146 -9.46 -6.61 4.35
N THR A 147 -10.08 -5.43 4.50
CA THR A 147 -9.39 -4.14 4.62
C THR A 147 -8.44 -4.16 5.83
N LEU A 148 -8.95 -4.52 7.01
CA LEU A 148 -8.14 -4.56 8.24
C LEU A 148 -7.02 -5.60 8.14
N LEU A 149 -7.31 -6.77 7.57
CA LEU A 149 -6.33 -7.84 7.35
C LEU A 149 -5.19 -7.35 6.43
N ALA A 150 -5.54 -6.80 5.26
CA ALA A 150 -4.58 -6.32 4.28
C ALA A 150 -3.82 -5.08 4.76
N GLY A 151 -4.48 -4.15 5.44
CA GLY A 151 -3.82 -2.99 6.04
C GLY A 151 -2.82 -3.40 7.12
N ARG A 152 -3.16 -4.40 7.94
CA ARG A 152 -2.31 -4.85 9.05
C ARG A 152 -1.10 -5.66 8.61
N TRP A 153 -1.26 -6.56 7.64
CA TRP A 153 -0.21 -7.49 7.22
C TRP A 153 0.21 -7.24 5.78
N LYS A 154 1.50 -6.93 5.58
CA LYS A 154 2.07 -6.69 4.24
C LYS A 154 1.76 -7.84 3.27
N TYR A 155 1.96 -9.09 3.68
CA TYR A 155 1.69 -10.24 2.82
C TYR A 155 0.21 -10.41 2.46
N ALA A 156 -0.71 -10.03 3.36
CA ALA A 156 -2.13 -10.04 3.06
C ALA A 156 -2.49 -8.97 2.02
N ALA A 157 -1.90 -7.76 2.10
CA ALA A 157 -2.04 -6.73 1.06
C ALA A 157 -1.53 -7.21 -0.30
N LEU A 158 -0.34 -7.82 -0.34
CA LEU A 158 0.25 -8.32 -1.58
C LEU A 158 -0.57 -9.46 -2.19
N ALA A 159 -1.06 -10.39 -1.36
CA ALA A 159 -1.95 -11.45 -1.79
C ALA A 159 -3.26 -10.89 -2.35
N ALA A 160 -3.91 -9.98 -1.62
CA ALA A 160 -5.17 -9.37 -2.02
C ALA A 160 -5.02 -8.62 -3.35
N ALA A 161 -4.00 -7.78 -3.49
CA ALA A 161 -3.72 -7.05 -4.71
C ALA A 161 -3.35 -7.97 -5.88
N GLY A 162 -2.47 -8.95 -5.67
CA GLY A 162 -2.05 -9.91 -6.70
C GLY A 162 -3.20 -10.77 -7.20
N ILE A 163 -3.97 -11.37 -6.29
CA ILE A 163 -5.15 -12.18 -6.63
C ILE A 163 -6.20 -11.31 -7.33
N ALA A 164 -6.46 -10.10 -6.83
CA ALA A 164 -7.44 -9.20 -7.46
C ALA A 164 -7.02 -8.79 -8.88
N GLY A 165 -5.76 -8.42 -9.10
CA GLY A 165 -5.31 -7.90 -10.39
C GLY A 165 -5.09 -8.94 -11.45
N TYR A 166 -4.35 -9.99 -11.13
CA TYR A 166 -3.93 -10.94 -12.15
C TYR A 166 -5.03 -11.85 -12.64
N ILE A 167 -6.09 -12.03 -11.85
CA ILE A 167 -7.25 -12.80 -12.30
C ILE A 167 -8.15 -11.94 -13.21
N LEU A 168 -8.20 -10.61 -13.02
CA LEU A 168 -9.00 -9.71 -13.87
C LEU A 168 -8.48 -9.62 -15.31
N GLU A 169 -7.16 -9.68 -15.52
CA GLU A 169 -6.58 -9.40 -16.83
C GLU A 169 -6.71 -10.54 -17.85
N PHE A 170 -7.12 -11.76 -17.45
CA PHE A 170 -6.60 -12.95 -18.15
C PHE A 170 -7.52 -14.18 -18.26
N ASN A 171 -8.79 -13.99 -18.64
CA ASN A 171 -9.68 -15.10 -19.03
C ASN A 171 -9.78 -15.23 -20.55
N ALA A 172 -8.95 -16.09 -21.16
CA ALA A 172 -9.24 -16.71 -22.47
C ALA A 172 -8.15 -17.67 -22.95
N SER A 173 -6.93 -17.65 -22.40
CA SER A 173 -5.84 -18.47 -22.94
C SER A 173 -5.01 -19.19 -21.85
N THR A 174 -4.42 -20.32 -22.22
CA THR A 174 -3.48 -21.06 -21.35
C THR A 174 -2.27 -20.22 -20.97
N LEU A 175 -1.79 -19.36 -21.88
CA LEU A 175 -0.68 -18.44 -21.61
C LEU A 175 -1.05 -17.43 -20.52
N THR A 176 -2.26 -16.89 -20.57
CA THR A 176 -2.71 -15.88 -19.63
C THR A 176 -2.91 -16.45 -18.23
N SER A 177 -3.38 -17.70 -18.10
CA SER A 177 -3.44 -18.40 -16.80
C SER A 177 -2.06 -18.60 -16.15
N ILE A 178 -1.04 -18.94 -16.95
CA ILE A 178 0.35 -19.06 -16.46
C ILE A 178 0.86 -17.69 -15.99
N LEU A 179 0.63 -16.64 -16.79
CA LEU A 179 1.01 -15.26 -16.43
C LEU A 179 0.31 -14.78 -15.16
N THR A 180 -0.97 -15.13 -14.98
CA THR A 180 -1.73 -14.83 -13.76
C THR A 180 -1.09 -15.45 -12.53
N LEU A 181 -0.77 -16.75 -12.60
CA LEU A 181 -0.14 -17.47 -11.49
C LEU A 181 1.25 -16.91 -11.19
N VAL A 182 2.07 -16.71 -12.22
CA VAL A 182 3.43 -16.16 -12.06
C VAL A 182 3.36 -14.75 -11.50
N GLY A 183 2.49 -13.88 -12.01
CA GLY A 183 2.30 -12.53 -11.52
C GLY A 183 1.89 -12.47 -10.05
N ALA A 184 0.90 -13.29 -9.66
CA ALA A 184 0.45 -13.39 -8.28
C ALA A 184 1.56 -13.89 -7.33
N VAL A 185 2.35 -14.88 -7.75
CA VAL A 185 3.51 -15.38 -6.99
C VAL A 185 4.61 -14.32 -6.87
N MET A 186 4.89 -13.59 -7.95
CA MET A 186 5.90 -12.53 -7.96
C MET A 186 5.52 -11.34 -7.06
N CYS A 187 4.21 -11.07 -6.87
CA CYS A 187 3.74 -10.11 -5.86
C CYS A 187 4.05 -10.53 -4.42
N LEU A 188 4.06 -11.85 -4.15
CA LEU A 188 4.30 -12.39 -2.81
C LEU A 188 5.80 -12.55 -2.49
N MET A 189 6.64 -12.64 -3.52
CA MET A 189 8.07 -12.82 -3.33
C MET A 189 8.72 -11.58 -2.66
N PRO A 190 9.64 -11.77 -1.70
CA PRO A 190 10.31 -10.69 -0.98
C PRO A 190 11.44 -10.03 -1.79
N LEU A 191 11.29 -9.92 -3.12
CA LEU A 191 12.25 -9.26 -3.99
C LEU A 191 11.74 -7.86 -4.35
N GLN A 192 12.13 -6.85 -3.56
CA GLN A 192 11.62 -5.47 -3.66
C GLN A 192 11.55 -4.93 -5.10
N LYS A 193 12.59 -5.18 -5.92
CA LYS A 193 12.67 -4.70 -7.31
C LYS A 193 11.53 -5.23 -8.19
N TYR A 194 11.25 -6.53 -8.10
CA TYR A 194 10.20 -7.16 -8.91
C TYR A 194 8.84 -6.95 -8.28
N GLN A 195 8.75 -7.09 -6.96
CA GLN A 195 7.52 -6.93 -6.20
C GLN A 195 6.81 -5.62 -6.54
N HIS A 196 7.52 -4.50 -6.63
CA HIS A 196 6.92 -3.21 -6.98
C HIS A 196 6.34 -3.21 -8.41
N ALA A 197 7.08 -3.73 -9.39
CA ALA A 197 6.65 -3.78 -10.78
C ALA A 197 5.41 -4.68 -10.96
N PHE A 198 5.44 -5.89 -10.38
CA PHE A 198 4.31 -6.81 -10.43
C PHE A 198 3.11 -6.30 -9.64
N LEU A 199 3.34 -5.62 -8.51
CA LEU A 199 2.25 -5.02 -7.75
C LEU A 199 1.60 -3.86 -8.50
N ARG A 200 2.37 -3.04 -9.22
CA ARG A 200 1.84 -1.98 -10.11
C ARG A 200 0.92 -2.57 -11.18
N VAL A 201 1.39 -3.61 -11.85
CA VAL A 201 0.60 -4.35 -12.85
C VAL A 201 -0.62 -5.00 -12.22
N ALA A 202 -0.59 -5.37 -10.94
CA ALA A 202 -1.78 -5.88 -10.26
C ALA A 202 -2.76 -4.78 -9.84
N THR A 203 -2.31 -3.71 -9.21
CA THR A 203 -3.20 -2.69 -8.61
C THR A 203 -3.82 -1.75 -9.64
N SER A 204 -3.09 -1.42 -10.70
CA SER A 204 -3.56 -0.52 -11.76
C SER A 204 -4.81 -1.04 -12.50
N PRO A 205 -4.85 -2.28 -13.02
CA PRO A 205 -6.04 -2.82 -13.69
C PRO A 205 -7.21 -3.01 -12.73
N VAL A 206 -6.97 -3.36 -11.45
CA VAL A 206 -8.02 -3.46 -10.44
C VAL A 206 -8.67 -2.10 -10.22
N GLY A 207 -7.85 -1.06 -10.02
CA GLY A 207 -8.35 0.30 -9.88
C GLY A 207 -9.07 0.79 -11.15
N ALA A 208 -8.47 0.59 -12.32
CA ALA A 208 -9.06 1.00 -13.59
C ALA A 208 -10.41 0.31 -13.81
N PHE A 209 -10.49 -0.99 -13.51
CA PHE A 209 -11.73 -1.74 -13.57
C PHE A 209 -12.78 -1.18 -12.61
N GLY A 210 -12.39 -0.84 -11.38
CA GLY A 210 -13.30 -0.28 -10.39
C GLY A 210 -13.83 1.09 -10.75
N MET A 211 -12.99 1.93 -11.35
CA MET A 211 -13.40 3.21 -11.91
C MET A 211 -14.43 3.01 -13.03
N THR A 212 -14.14 2.12 -13.99
CA THR A 212 -15.06 1.81 -15.10
C THR A 212 -16.38 1.25 -14.58
N LEU A 213 -16.33 0.33 -13.62
CA LEU A 213 -17.50 -0.26 -12.98
C LEU A 213 -18.35 0.80 -12.25
N SER A 214 -17.73 1.69 -11.49
CA SER A 214 -18.45 2.80 -10.84
C SER A 214 -19.10 3.73 -11.86
N ILE A 215 -18.42 4.03 -12.98
CA ILE A 215 -18.99 4.83 -14.08
C ILE A 215 -20.21 4.12 -14.68
N VAL A 216 -20.11 2.81 -14.95
CA VAL A 216 -21.23 1.99 -15.47
C VAL A 216 -22.42 2.04 -14.52
N LEU A 217 -22.18 1.89 -13.21
CA LEU A 217 -23.23 1.96 -12.18
C LEU A 217 -23.89 3.34 -12.12
N PHE A 218 -23.12 4.42 -12.21
CA PHE A 218 -23.68 5.78 -12.23
C PHE A 218 -24.40 6.12 -13.54
N ALA A 219 -23.96 5.55 -14.66
CA ALA A 219 -24.59 5.71 -15.96
C ALA A 219 -25.80 4.79 -16.16
N CYS A 220 -26.11 3.92 -15.20
CA CYS A 220 -27.17 2.90 -15.29
C CYS A 220 -27.04 2.00 -16.54
N ILE A 221 -25.82 1.72 -16.99
CA ILE A 221 -25.55 0.85 -18.13
C ILE A 221 -25.55 -0.61 -17.65
N SER A 222 -26.06 -1.55 -18.46
CA SER A 222 -26.05 -2.98 -18.12
C SER A 222 -24.61 -3.52 -18.06
N LEU A 223 -24.27 -4.13 -16.93
CA LEU A 223 -22.92 -4.60 -16.62
C LEU A 223 -22.47 -5.83 -17.41
N GLU A 224 -23.42 -6.67 -17.80
CA GLU A 224 -23.18 -7.94 -18.49
C GLU A 224 -22.44 -7.74 -19.81
N ARG A 225 -22.60 -6.56 -20.41
CA ARG A 225 -22.03 -6.20 -21.71
C ARG A 225 -20.56 -5.77 -21.66
N LEU A 226 -20.03 -5.45 -20.48
CA LEU A 226 -18.64 -5.02 -20.34
C LEU A 226 -17.64 -6.17 -20.58
N TRP A 227 -18.09 -7.42 -20.42
CA TRP A 227 -17.20 -8.59 -20.31
C TRP A 227 -17.49 -9.74 -21.27
N ILE A 228 -18.50 -9.60 -22.15
CA ILE A 228 -18.72 -10.59 -23.20
C ILE A 228 -17.55 -10.47 -24.19
N SER A 229 -16.85 -11.59 -24.43
CA SER A 229 -15.79 -11.67 -25.44
C SER A 229 -16.33 -11.19 -26.78
N TYR A 230 -15.56 -10.36 -27.50
CA TYR A 230 -15.86 -9.84 -28.85
C TYR A 230 -16.82 -10.75 -29.65
N GLY A 231 -18.10 -10.43 -29.60
CA GLY A 231 -19.16 -11.13 -30.31
C GLY A 231 -20.02 -10.14 -31.08
N ASP A 232 -20.89 -10.65 -31.95
CA ASP A 232 -21.70 -9.87 -32.90
C ASP A 232 -22.67 -8.84 -32.25
N GLY A 233 -22.66 -8.70 -30.92
CA GLY A 233 -23.44 -7.74 -30.13
C GLY A 233 -22.73 -6.44 -29.71
N TRP A 234 -21.44 -6.27 -29.98
CA TRP A 234 -20.59 -5.12 -29.57
C TRP A 234 -20.81 -3.84 -30.42
N ASN A 235 -22.08 -3.51 -30.67
CA ASN A 235 -22.44 -2.47 -31.64
C ASN A 235 -22.73 -1.10 -31.01
N MET A 236 -22.83 -0.99 -29.68
CA MET A 236 -23.10 0.30 -29.03
C MET A 236 -21.82 1.08 -28.75
N SER A 237 -21.80 2.37 -29.12
CA SER A 237 -20.65 3.26 -28.90
C SER A 237 -20.25 3.40 -27.42
N GLN A 238 -21.19 3.20 -26.51
CA GLN A 238 -20.97 3.24 -25.06
C GLN A 238 -20.06 2.12 -24.57
N GLU A 239 -20.24 0.88 -25.05
CA GLU A 239 -19.42 -0.28 -24.68
C GLU A 239 -17.97 -0.10 -25.14
N LYS A 240 -17.79 0.41 -26.36
CA LYS A 240 -16.47 0.78 -26.92
C LYS A 240 -15.81 1.90 -26.10
N GLY A 241 -16.60 2.89 -25.68
CA GLY A 241 -16.14 3.99 -24.83
C GLY A 241 -15.66 3.52 -23.46
N LEU A 242 -16.36 2.56 -22.84
CA LEU A 242 -15.97 2.00 -21.53
C LEU A 242 -14.68 1.16 -21.61
N SER A 243 -14.54 0.36 -22.67
CA SER A 243 -13.30 -0.39 -22.93
C SER A 243 -12.12 0.57 -23.16
N ALA A 244 -12.33 1.63 -23.93
CA ALA A 244 -11.33 2.67 -24.13
C ALA A 244 -10.98 3.40 -22.83
N ALA A 245 -11.99 3.73 -22.00
CA ALA A 245 -11.79 4.37 -20.70
C ALA A 245 -10.94 3.50 -19.78
N TYR A 246 -11.21 2.19 -19.71
CA TYR A 246 -10.39 1.24 -18.96
C TYR A 246 -8.92 1.28 -19.39
N CYS A 247 -8.64 1.18 -20.70
CA CYS A 247 -7.27 1.26 -21.23
C CYS A 247 -6.59 2.59 -20.92
N ILE A 248 -7.31 3.72 -21.03
CA ILE A 248 -6.80 5.05 -20.70
C ILE A 248 -6.46 5.14 -19.21
N PHE A 249 -7.33 4.67 -18.32
CA PHE A 249 -7.08 4.67 -16.88
C PHE A 249 -5.89 3.79 -16.51
N LEU A 250 -5.73 2.63 -17.16
CA LEU A 250 -4.58 1.75 -16.94
C LEU A 250 -3.26 2.44 -17.35
N LEU A 251 -3.20 3.02 -18.56
CA LEU A 251 -2.00 3.71 -19.05
C LEU A 251 -1.67 4.94 -18.18
N MET A 252 -2.69 5.72 -17.83
CA MET A 252 -2.52 6.90 -16.97
C MET A 252 -2.09 6.50 -15.55
N GLY A 253 -2.67 5.42 -15.01
CA GLY A 253 -2.29 4.82 -13.74
C GLY A 253 -0.83 4.39 -13.69
N ALA A 254 -0.39 3.63 -14.71
CA ALA A 254 1.00 3.20 -14.83
C ALA A 254 1.98 4.38 -14.94
N ALA A 255 1.62 5.43 -15.69
CA ALA A 255 2.41 6.65 -15.80
C ALA A 255 2.50 7.43 -14.48
N CYS A 256 1.37 7.59 -13.77
CA CYS A 256 1.32 8.24 -12.47
C CYS A 256 2.13 7.48 -11.43
N ASP A 257 1.99 6.16 -11.32
CA ASP A 257 2.72 5.38 -10.34
C ASP A 257 4.24 5.36 -10.64
N TRP A 258 4.63 5.33 -11.92
CA TRP A 258 6.03 5.52 -12.33
C TRP A 258 6.57 6.89 -11.90
N PHE A 259 5.78 7.95 -12.10
CA PHE A 259 6.15 9.30 -11.67
C PHE A 259 6.27 9.41 -10.14
N LEU A 260 5.30 8.86 -9.39
CA LEU A 260 5.30 8.85 -7.92
C LEU A 260 6.52 8.10 -7.38
N HIS A 261 6.84 6.93 -7.93
CA HIS A 261 8.02 6.17 -7.53
C HIS A 261 9.31 6.99 -7.75
N ASN A 262 9.48 7.57 -8.94
CA ASN A 262 10.70 8.31 -9.28
C ASN A 262 10.85 9.64 -8.54
N LYS A 263 9.75 10.30 -8.16
CA LYS A 263 9.79 11.63 -7.53
C LYS A 263 9.60 11.61 -6.01
N LEU A 264 8.80 10.68 -5.50
CA LEU A 264 8.38 10.63 -4.10
C LEU A 264 8.71 9.30 -3.41
N GLY A 265 9.14 8.29 -4.17
CA GLY A 265 9.50 6.95 -3.68
C GLY A 265 10.91 6.86 -3.12
N GLU A 266 11.82 7.75 -3.56
CA GLU A 266 13.06 7.94 -2.81
C GLU A 266 12.71 8.46 -1.43
N ASN A 267 13.12 7.73 -0.39
CA ASN A 267 12.89 8.08 1.00
C ASN A 267 14.14 8.84 1.51
N PRO A 268 14.23 10.18 1.32
CA PRO A 268 15.39 10.93 1.79
C PRO A 268 15.57 10.75 3.29
N ASP A 269 14.47 10.62 4.04
CA ASP A 269 14.45 10.43 5.48
C ASP A 269 15.23 9.18 5.90
N GLN A 270 15.16 8.08 5.14
CA GLN A 270 15.96 6.89 5.46
C GLN A 270 17.47 7.14 5.26
N LYS A 271 17.85 7.88 4.22
CA LYS A 271 19.26 8.29 4.01
C LYS A 271 19.72 9.22 5.13
N TRP A 272 18.86 10.15 5.55
CA TRP A 272 19.10 11.05 6.66
C TRP A 272 19.20 10.33 8.01
N ASP A 273 18.31 9.39 8.30
CA ASP A 273 18.35 8.59 9.53
C ASP A 273 19.59 7.71 9.58
N THR A 274 19.97 7.10 8.45
CA THR A 274 21.21 6.31 8.35
C THR A 274 22.42 7.21 8.58
N TYR A 275 22.44 8.39 7.94
CA TYR A 275 23.50 9.39 8.12
C TYR A 275 23.59 9.88 9.56
N LEU A 276 22.47 10.20 10.20
CA LEU A 276 22.41 10.65 11.60
C LEU A 276 22.83 9.53 12.56
N THR A 277 22.45 8.29 12.28
CA THR A 277 22.85 7.12 13.07
C THR A 277 24.35 6.87 12.94
N GLU A 278 24.90 6.99 11.73
CA GLU A 278 26.33 6.88 11.47
C GLU A 278 27.11 8.02 12.12
N CYS A 279 26.60 9.26 12.06
CA CYS A 279 27.15 10.39 12.81
C CYS A 279 27.12 10.13 14.32
N ALA A 280 26.00 9.61 14.84
CA ALA A 280 25.88 9.26 16.25
C ALA A 280 26.84 8.14 16.68
N ALA A 281 27.07 7.16 15.80
CA ALA A 281 27.96 6.02 16.07
C ALA A 281 29.46 6.38 15.94
N THR A 282 29.79 7.36 15.09
CA THR A 282 31.17 7.80 14.83
C THR A 282 31.63 8.90 15.79
N LEU A 283 30.73 9.51 16.56
CA LEU A 283 31.10 10.46 17.62
C LEU A 283 32.00 9.76 18.65
N PRO A 284 33.21 10.29 18.91
CA PRO A 284 34.15 9.67 19.84
C PRO A 284 33.51 9.64 21.23
N ASN A 285 33.32 8.43 21.73
CA ASN A 285 32.78 8.15 23.06
C ASN A 285 33.88 8.42 24.11
N GLU A 286 34.40 9.64 24.15
CA GLU A 286 35.39 10.05 25.16
C GLU A 286 34.70 10.14 26.53
N ALA A 287 35.24 9.41 27.51
CA ALA A 287 34.70 9.30 28.87
C ALA A 287 34.60 10.65 29.65
N GLY A 288 35.08 11.75 29.05
CA GLY A 288 35.03 13.10 29.61
C GLY A 288 34.00 14.04 28.96
N HIS A 289 33.22 13.61 27.96
CA HIS A 289 32.20 14.48 27.38
C HIS A 289 30.98 14.65 28.30
N ALA A 290 30.75 15.91 28.69
CA ALA A 290 29.62 16.31 29.49
C ALA A 290 28.32 16.16 28.69
N GLY A 291 27.48 15.23 29.12
CA GLY A 291 26.09 15.12 28.67
C GLY A 291 25.84 13.90 27.81
N THR A 292 25.43 12.81 28.45
CA THR A 292 24.55 11.86 27.75
C THR A 292 23.31 12.65 27.37
N PHE A 293 23.04 12.84 26.08
CA PHE A 293 21.83 13.54 25.64
C PHE A 293 20.61 12.80 26.19
N THR A 294 20.03 13.31 27.27
CA THR A 294 18.69 12.92 27.68
C THR A 294 17.76 13.45 26.61
N PRO A 295 17.03 12.58 25.87
CA PRO A 295 16.13 13.04 24.82
C PRO A 295 15.14 14.03 25.42
N LEU A 296 14.90 15.13 24.71
CA LEU A 296 13.91 16.13 25.10
C LEU A 296 12.60 15.42 25.43
N THR A 297 12.10 15.63 26.64
CA THR A 297 10.82 15.07 27.07
C THR A 297 9.75 15.53 26.09
N SER A 298 9.08 14.59 25.42
CA SER A 298 8.06 14.93 24.42
C SER A 298 7.00 15.89 24.98
N PHE A 299 6.44 16.73 24.10
CA PHE A 299 5.32 17.62 24.43
C PHE A 299 4.18 16.88 25.16
N TRP A 300 3.89 15.64 24.76
CA TRP A 300 2.88 14.78 25.38
C TRP A 300 3.25 14.32 26.80
N SER A 301 4.53 14.01 27.06
CA SER A 301 4.98 13.75 28.43
C SER A 301 4.93 14.98 29.32
N HIS A 302 5.04 16.19 28.74
CA HIS A 302 4.90 17.43 29.51
C HIS A 302 3.44 17.72 29.88
N HIS A 303 2.49 17.43 28.98
CA HIS A 303 1.06 17.69 29.21
C HIS A 303 0.31 16.55 29.91
N PHE A 304 0.72 15.29 29.70
CA PHE A 304 0.01 14.10 30.19
C PHE A 304 0.87 13.20 31.09
N GLY A 305 2.15 13.53 31.30
CA GLY A 305 2.98 12.84 32.28
C GLY A 305 2.50 13.13 33.68
N TYR A 306 2.29 12.07 34.48
CA TYR A 306 2.05 12.20 35.90
C TYR A 306 3.22 12.96 36.53
N LYS A 307 2.92 14.08 37.20
CA LYS A 307 3.84 14.80 38.08
C LYS A 307 4.07 13.95 39.33
N ASP A 308 4.80 12.85 39.20
CA ASP A 308 5.29 12.15 40.37
C ASP A 308 6.39 13.01 41.00
N LEU A 309 6.21 13.25 42.29
CA LEU A 309 7.03 14.09 43.14
C LEU A 309 8.42 13.45 43.33
N ASP A 310 9.43 14.22 42.90
CA ASP A 310 10.81 14.31 43.41
C ASP A 310 11.86 13.24 43.04
N PRO A 311 13.19 13.55 43.12
CA PRO A 311 13.82 14.82 43.48
C PRO A 311 14.55 15.50 42.31
N ILE A 312 14.78 16.80 42.50
CA ILE A 312 15.65 17.72 41.76
C ILE A 312 16.90 17.00 41.21
N ALA A 313 16.79 16.47 39.99
CA ALA A 313 17.95 16.10 39.19
C ALA A 313 18.49 17.41 38.63
N LYS A 314 19.68 17.80 39.12
CA LYS A 314 20.44 18.99 38.77
C LYS A 314 20.15 19.44 37.34
N ASP A 315 19.66 20.67 37.23
CA ASP A 315 19.67 21.47 36.01
C ASP A 315 20.98 21.20 35.27
N ILE A 316 20.87 20.64 34.08
CA ILE A 316 21.92 20.78 33.09
C ILE A 316 21.91 22.27 32.79
N VAL A 317 22.72 23.03 33.52
CA VAL A 317 22.99 24.43 33.25
C VAL A 317 23.62 24.44 31.87
N PHE A 318 22.79 24.65 30.85
CA PHE A 318 23.29 25.16 29.59
C PHE A 318 24.01 26.45 29.95
N THR A 319 25.33 26.47 29.77
CA THR A 319 26.13 27.69 29.91
C THR A 319 25.43 28.78 29.12
N THR A 320 24.96 29.81 29.83
CA THR A 320 24.25 30.96 29.25
C THR A 320 25.03 31.49 28.04
N ASP A 321 24.37 32.01 27.00
CA ASP A 321 25.04 32.56 25.80
C ASP A 321 26.14 33.60 26.12
N ALA A 322 26.12 34.18 27.32
CA ALA A 322 27.17 35.04 27.85
C ALA A 322 28.51 34.31 28.13
N GLU A 323 28.49 33.04 28.53
CA GLU A 323 29.68 32.21 28.81
C GLU A 323 30.27 31.61 27.52
N LEU A 324 29.46 31.42 26.48
CA LEU A 324 29.94 31.08 25.12
C LEU A 324 30.70 32.22 24.43
N ARG A 325 30.73 33.43 25.02
CA ARG A 325 31.54 34.56 24.54
C ARG A 325 32.99 34.54 25.02
N PHE A 326 33.42 33.54 25.80
CA PHE A 326 34.84 33.38 26.05
C PHE A 326 35.54 33.05 24.74
N SER A 327 36.29 34.04 24.24
CA SER A 327 37.09 33.97 23.02
C SER A 327 37.91 32.70 23.02
N ILE A 328 37.59 31.78 22.10
CA ILE A 328 38.39 30.61 21.79
C ILE A 328 39.83 31.11 21.59
N PRO A 329 40.82 30.66 22.39
CA PRO A 329 42.21 31.03 22.15
C PRO A 329 42.55 30.59 20.73
N LEU A 330 43.00 31.55 19.91
CA LEU A 330 43.29 31.35 18.49
C LEU A 330 44.02 30.02 18.30
N PRO A 331 43.51 29.10 17.46
CA PRO A 331 44.26 27.91 17.12
C PRO A 331 45.51 28.39 16.37
N HIS A 332 46.66 28.19 17.01
CA HIS A 332 47.95 28.33 16.36
C HIS A 332 47.92 27.56 15.05
N LEU A 333 47.91 28.31 13.93
CA LEU A 333 48.40 27.94 12.62
C LEU A 333 48.28 26.43 12.31
N LEU A 334 47.08 25.99 11.93
CA LEU A 334 46.92 24.79 11.13
C LEU A 334 47.61 25.05 9.79
N GLN A 335 48.87 24.66 9.75
CA GLN A 335 49.74 24.66 8.60
C GLN A 335 49.08 23.81 7.52
N LYS A 336 48.48 24.47 6.53
CA LYS A 336 47.91 23.88 5.32
C LYS A 336 49.03 23.15 4.59
N ARG A 337 49.21 21.85 4.89
CA ARG A 337 50.10 20.96 4.16
C ARG A 337 49.50 20.75 2.78
N SER A 338 49.89 21.60 1.84
CA SER A 338 49.63 21.46 0.42
C SER A 338 50.27 20.14 -0.05
N SER A 339 49.49 19.07 -0.10
CA SER A 339 49.86 17.87 -0.84
C SER A 339 49.75 18.18 -2.33
N SER A 340 50.90 18.54 -2.92
CA SER A 340 51.10 18.55 -4.36
C SER A 340 50.93 17.13 -4.91
N PHE A 341 49.72 16.81 -5.35
CA PHE A 341 49.43 15.60 -6.10
C PHE A 341 50.11 15.76 -7.47
N THR A 342 51.17 14.99 -7.70
CA THR A 342 51.90 14.97 -8.98
C THR A 342 51.20 13.97 -9.88
N PRO A 343 50.61 14.36 -11.03
CA PRO A 343 50.02 13.41 -11.95
C PRO A 343 51.15 12.62 -12.63
N SER A 344 51.25 11.33 -12.31
CA SER A 344 52.07 10.40 -13.09
C SER A 344 51.43 10.19 -14.45
N SER A 345 52.16 10.56 -15.50
CA SER A 345 51.82 10.32 -16.91
C SER A 345 51.59 8.83 -17.17
N PRO A 346 50.56 8.44 -17.94
CA PRO A 346 50.43 7.08 -18.43
C PRO A 346 51.48 6.85 -19.52
N THR A 347 52.40 5.93 -19.26
CA THR A 347 53.37 5.40 -20.22
C THR A 347 52.61 4.63 -21.30
N GLU A 348 52.77 5.06 -22.55
CA GLU A 348 52.41 4.29 -23.74
C GLU A 348 53.12 2.93 -23.71
N GLY A 349 52.34 1.85 -23.85
CA GLY A 349 52.82 0.49 -23.98
C GLY A 349 52.07 -0.21 -25.11
N PHE A 350 52.61 -0.07 -26.32
CA PHE A 350 52.37 -0.92 -27.47
C PHE A 350 52.50 -2.40 -27.08
N GLU A 351 51.51 -3.24 -27.43
CA GLU A 351 51.78 -4.60 -27.92
C GLU A 351 50.55 -5.20 -28.61
N SER A 352 50.67 -5.34 -29.93
CA SER A 352 49.86 -6.23 -30.76
C SER A 352 50.53 -7.61 -30.74
N PRO A 353 49.73 -8.68 -30.68
CA PRO A 353 50.05 -9.81 -31.55
C PRO A 353 48.81 -10.43 -32.23
N LYS A 354 48.96 -10.53 -33.55
CA LYS A 354 48.53 -11.58 -34.49
C LYS A 354 47.08 -12.07 -34.48
#